data_AF-A0A523E822-F1
#
_entry.id   AF-A0A523E822-F1
#
_cell.length_a   1.000
_cell.length_b   1.000
_cell.length_c   1.000
_cell.angle_alpha   90.00
_cell.angle_beta   90.00
_cell.angle_gamma   90.00
#
_symmetry.space_group_name_H-M   'P 1'
#
loop_
_entity.id
_entity.type
_entity.pdbx_description
1 polymer ?
#
loop_
_entity_poly.entity_id
_entity_poly.type
_entity_poly.pdbx_seq_one_letter_code
_entity_poly.pdbx_strand_id
1 'polypeptide(L)'
;MTDTPIDPEGNLIGGFTDRNFFDLLPKTLTSTTDSSQLRAGAEYLMAFSGVVIPVRAGLFRTTSPFGHAIEGGSSTIRGFTAGTGINFNRFVFDIAFERRESDVALGLQRLNRSEAVENPTETLSVDRIVASVILRFDNDGGLAKFFRGLFAGNDSEDVSE
;
A
#
# COMPACT_ATOMS: atom_id res chain seq x y z
N MET A 1 -22.97 34.42 -7.16
CA MET A 1 -24.15 33.60 -6.88
C MET A 1 -24.39 32.76 -8.10
N THR A 2 -24.16 31.44 -8.02
CA THR A 2 -24.37 30.51 -9.13
C THR A 2 -25.79 29.96 -9.01
N ASP A 3 -26.68 30.37 -9.93
CA ASP A 3 -28.03 29.84 -10.03
C ASP A 3 -27.96 28.34 -10.34
N THR A 4 -28.36 27.53 -9.36
CA THR A 4 -28.47 26.08 -9.56
C THR A 4 -29.81 25.82 -10.22
N PRO A 5 -29.88 25.09 -11.35
CA PRO A 5 -31.13 24.82 -12.04
C PRO A 5 -32.10 24.09 -11.10
N ILE A 6 -33.36 24.50 -11.09
CA ILE A 6 -34.43 23.92 -10.26
C ILE A 6 -35.45 23.27 -11.21
N ASP A 7 -35.91 22.06 -10.89
CA ASP A 7 -36.95 21.36 -11.65
C ASP A 7 -38.32 22.05 -11.48
N PRO A 8 -39.32 21.72 -12.31
CA PRO A 8 -40.67 22.29 -12.20
C PRO A 8 -41.34 22.05 -10.84
N GLU A 9 -40.88 21.05 -10.09
CA GLU A 9 -41.35 20.67 -8.76
C GLU A 9 -40.61 21.41 -7.63
N GLY A 10 -39.63 22.26 -7.94
CA GLY A 10 -38.89 23.06 -6.96
C GLY A 10 -37.67 22.37 -6.36
N ASN A 11 -37.25 21.20 -6.86
CA ASN A 11 -36.04 20.51 -6.44
C ASN A 11 -34.83 20.98 -7.22
N LEU A 12 -33.68 21.05 -6.57
CA LEU A 12 -32.41 21.34 -7.24
C LEU A 12 -32.08 20.21 -8.22
N ILE A 13 -31.98 20.53 -9.51
CA ILE A 13 -31.49 19.62 -10.54
C ILE A 13 -29.98 19.45 -10.30
N GLY A 14 -29.58 18.27 -9.82
CA GLY A 14 -28.20 17.99 -9.41
C GLY A 14 -27.96 18.24 -7.92
N GLY A 15 -28.82 17.64 -7.09
CA GLY A 15 -28.72 17.65 -5.63
C GLY A 15 -27.36 17.17 -5.11
N PHE A 16 -27.10 17.47 -3.84
CA PHE A 16 -25.87 17.12 -3.10
C PHE A 16 -25.47 15.63 -3.13
N THR A 17 -26.28 14.76 -3.73
CA THR A 17 -26.04 13.33 -3.89
C THR A 17 -24.98 12.99 -4.95
N ASP A 18 -24.75 13.86 -5.94
CA ASP A 18 -23.86 13.60 -7.07
C ASP A 18 -22.51 14.34 -6.98
N ARG A 19 -22.24 15.03 -5.87
CA ARG A 19 -21.02 15.79 -5.61
C ARG A 19 -20.40 15.39 -4.28
N ASN A 20 -19.07 15.39 -4.18
CA ASN A 20 -18.39 15.13 -2.91
C ASN A 20 -18.52 16.33 -1.96
N PHE A 21 -18.69 16.04 -0.66
CA PHE A 21 -18.97 17.05 0.36
C PHE A 21 -17.80 18.03 0.58
N PHE A 22 -16.56 17.57 0.42
CA PHE A 22 -15.36 18.35 0.75
C PHE A 22 -14.84 19.25 -0.38
N ASP A 23 -15.10 18.90 -1.64
CA ASP A 23 -14.54 19.60 -2.81
C ASP A 23 -15.60 20.07 -3.81
N LEU A 24 -16.88 19.70 -3.62
CA LEU A 24 -18.01 19.97 -4.52
C LEU A 24 -17.82 19.50 -5.96
N LEU A 25 -16.80 18.67 -6.22
CA LEU A 25 -16.54 18.09 -7.52
C LEU A 25 -17.51 16.92 -7.77
N PRO A 26 -17.81 16.64 -9.05
CA PRO A 26 -18.60 15.46 -9.42
C PRO A 26 -18.07 14.20 -8.73
N LYS A 27 -18.99 13.40 -8.19
CA LYS A 27 -18.66 12.15 -7.49
C LYS A 27 -17.79 11.25 -8.35
N THR A 28 -17.99 11.20 -9.66
CA THR A 28 -17.20 10.38 -10.60
C THR A 28 -15.73 10.77 -10.71
N LEU A 29 -15.36 12.01 -10.40
CA LEU A 29 -13.98 12.50 -10.47
C LEU A 29 -13.21 12.30 -9.16
N THR A 30 -13.93 11.99 -8.09
CA THR A 30 -13.46 12.08 -6.70
C THR A 30 -13.89 10.86 -5.87
N SER A 31 -14.69 9.95 -6.45
CA SER A 31 -15.06 8.68 -5.85
C SER A 31 -13.91 7.70 -5.90
N THR A 32 -13.46 7.31 -4.72
CA THR A 32 -12.61 6.14 -4.52
C THR A 32 -13.46 4.88 -4.68
N THR A 33 -13.03 3.97 -5.57
CA THR A 33 -13.64 2.64 -5.71
C THR A 33 -13.06 1.67 -4.69
N ASP A 34 -13.81 0.61 -4.38
CA ASP A 34 -13.34 -0.42 -3.46
C ASP A 34 -12.04 -1.07 -3.99
N SER A 35 -10.99 -1.05 -3.17
CA SER A 35 -9.78 -1.81 -3.46
C SER A 35 -9.93 -3.23 -2.96
N SER A 36 -9.55 -4.21 -3.79
CA SER A 36 -9.41 -5.60 -3.39
C SER A 36 -7.95 -6.02 -3.47
N GLN A 37 -7.52 -6.91 -2.57
CA GLN A 37 -6.18 -7.47 -2.61
C GLN A 37 -6.22 -8.97 -2.34
N LEU A 38 -5.59 -9.73 -3.24
CA LEU A 38 -5.37 -11.15 -3.10
C LEU A 38 -3.87 -11.41 -3.07
N ARG A 39 -3.42 -12.20 -2.08
CA ARG A 39 -2.05 -12.64 -1.93
C ARG A 39 -2.03 -14.13 -1.67
N ALA A 40 -1.14 -14.84 -2.34
CA ALA A 40 -0.87 -16.25 -2.11
C ALA A 40 0.64 -16.46 -2.06
N GLY A 41 1.13 -17.30 -1.17
CA GLY A 41 2.56 -17.54 -1.05
C GLY A 41 2.87 -18.76 -0.23
N ALA A 42 4.14 -19.16 -0.28
CA ALA A 42 4.68 -20.28 0.46
C ALA A 42 5.99 -19.88 1.13
N GLU A 43 6.26 -20.51 2.27
CA GLU A 43 7.52 -20.41 2.99
C GLU A 43 8.07 -21.82 3.18
N TYR A 44 9.38 -21.97 2.98
CA TYR A 44 10.13 -23.19 3.24
C TYR A 44 11.29 -22.89 4.18
N LEU A 45 11.42 -23.67 5.25
CA LEU A 45 12.47 -23.49 6.26
C LEU A 45 13.56 -24.55 6.09
N MET A 46 14.77 -24.12 5.76
CA MET A 46 15.96 -24.98 5.81
C MET A 46 16.64 -24.81 7.16
N ALA A 47 16.56 -25.83 8.00
CA ALA A 47 17.18 -25.84 9.32
C ALA A 47 18.50 -26.61 9.30
N PHE A 48 19.57 -25.95 9.75
CA PHE A 48 20.88 -26.52 9.98
C PHE A 48 21.25 -26.33 11.47
N SER A 49 22.34 -26.95 11.92
CA SER A 49 22.79 -26.82 13.31
C SER A 49 23.12 -25.35 13.64
N GLY A 50 22.20 -24.67 14.32
CA GLY A 50 22.34 -23.27 14.77
C GLY A 50 21.90 -22.20 13.77
N VAL A 51 21.49 -22.56 12.55
CA VAL A 51 21.05 -21.62 11.51
C VAL A 51 19.73 -22.07 10.90
N VAL A 52 18.78 -21.16 10.72
CA VAL A 52 17.56 -21.39 9.96
C VAL A 52 17.50 -20.41 8.78
N ILE A 53 17.31 -20.95 7.58
CA ILE A 53 17.19 -20.17 6.33
C ILE A 53 15.75 -20.28 5.83
N PRO A 54 14.89 -19.28 6.08
CA PRO A 54 13.59 -19.20 5.45
C PRO A 54 13.72 -18.78 3.99
N VAL A 55 13.03 -19.47 3.10
CA VAL A 55 12.84 -19.10 1.69
C VAL A 55 11.37 -18.84 1.46
N ARG A 56 11.04 -17.67 0.92
CA ARG A 56 9.67 -17.18 0.73
C ARG A 56 9.43 -16.83 -0.72
N ALA A 57 8.27 -17.20 -1.22
CA ALA A 57 7.81 -16.76 -2.53
C ALA A 57 6.31 -16.49 -2.49
N GLY A 58 5.85 -15.53 -3.28
CA GLY A 58 4.44 -15.17 -3.33
C GLY A 58 4.05 -14.49 -4.62
N LEU A 59 2.74 -14.50 -4.86
CA LEU A 59 2.06 -13.79 -5.93
C LEU A 59 1.01 -12.88 -5.31
N PHE A 60 0.79 -11.72 -5.93
CA PHE A 60 -0.24 -10.80 -5.49
C PHE A 60 -0.97 -10.17 -6.66
N ARG A 61 -2.23 -9.82 -6.41
CA ARG A 61 -3.08 -9.03 -7.28
C ARG A 61 -3.84 -8.00 -6.44
N THR A 62 -3.80 -6.75 -6.85
CA THR A 62 -4.46 -5.64 -6.17
C THR A 62 -5.22 -4.80 -7.18
N THR A 63 -6.47 -4.49 -6.87
CA THR A 63 -7.31 -3.54 -7.60
C THR A 63 -7.04 -2.15 -7.02
N SER A 64 -6.61 -1.20 -7.86
CA SER A 64 -6.35 0.17 -7.44
C SER A 64 -7.68 0.86 -7.07
N PRO A 65 -7.74 1.55 -5.92
CA PRO A 65 -8.94 2.30 -5.54
C PRO A 65 -9.16 3.55 -6.39
N PHE A 66 -8.11 4.02 -7.07
CA PHE A 66 -8.15 5.16 -7.97
C PHE A 66 -8.69 4.71 -9.33
N GLY A 67 -9.97 4.98 -9.58
CA GLY A 67 -10.54 4.89 -10.92
C GLY A 67 -9.92 5.95 -11.82
N HIS A 68 -9.65 5.61 -13.08
CA HIS A 68 -9.29 6.63 -14.07
C HIS A 68 -10.45 7.62 -14.21
N ALA A 69 -10.18 8.91 -13.96
CA ALA A 69 -11.16 10.01 -14.02
C ALA A 69 -11.85 10.16 -15.39
N ILE A 70 -11.39 9.44 -16.43
CA ILE A 70 -11.89 9.53 -17.81
C ILE A 70 -12.57 8.23 -18.29
N GLU A 71 -12.22 7.06 -17.76
CA GLU A 71 -12.75 5.77 -18.27
C GLU A 71 -13.41 4.88 -17.20
N GLY A 72 -13.44 5.28 -15.93
CA GLY A 72 -14.11 4.49 -14.88
C GLY A 72 -13.48 3.12 -14.61
N GLY A 73 -12.33 2.81 -15.23
CA GLY A 73 -11.58 1.59 -15.02
C GLY A 73 -10.67 1.68 -13.80
N SER A 74 -10.70 0.67 -12.94
CA SER A 74 -9.70 0.46 -11.89
C SER A 74 -8.47 -0.22 -12.50
N SER A 75 -7.28 0.33 -12.27
CA SER A 75 -6.03 -0.32 -12.68
C SER A 75 -5.77 -1.56 -11.83
N THR A 76 -5.45 -2.69 -12.47
CA THR A 76 -5.03 -3.90 -11.76
C THR A 76 -3.51 -3.90 -11.65
N ILE A 77 -3.03 -4.02 -10.43
CA ILE A 77 -1.63 -4.22 -10.10
C ILE A 77 -1.43 -5.71 -9.82
N ARG A 78 -0.43 -6.33 -10.44
CA ARG A 78 -0.05 -7.72 -10.16
C ARG A 78 1.45 -7.82 -9.96
N GLY A 79 1.89 -8.90 -9.34
CA GLY A 79 3.32 -9.10 -9.16
C GLY A 79 3.67 -10.37 -8.42
N PHE A 80 4.97 -10.54 -8.22
CA PHE A 80 5.52 -11.62 -7.43
C PHE A 80 6.53 -11.09 -6.42
N THR A 81 6.71 -11.87 -5.35
CA THR A 81 7.71 -11.64 -4.33
C THR A 81 8.57 -12.88 -4.18
N ALA A 82 9.86 -12.66 -3.89
CA ALA A 82 10.80 -13.71 -3.53
C ALA A 82 11.67 -13.16 -2.40
N GLY A 83 11.94 -13.97 -1.37
CA GLY A 83 12.74 -13.53 -0.25
C GLY A 83 13.46 -14.68 0.40
N THR A 84 14.55 -14.34 1.09
CA THR A 84 15.31 -15.29 1.89
C THR A 84 15.86 -14.58 3.12
N GLY A 85 16.20 -15.35 4.14
CA GLY A 85 16.82 -14.82 5.33
C GLY A 85 17.80 -15.79 5.96
N ILE A 86 18.50 -15.30 6.97
CA ILE A 86 19.37 -16.10 7.82
C ILE A 86 19.01 -15.73 9.26
N ASN A 87 18.52 -16.73 9.99
CA ASN A 87 18.28 -16.64 11.41
C ASN A 87 19.38 -17.43 12.14
N PHE A 88 20.22 -16.71 12.88
CA PHE A 88 21.34 -17.27 13.64
C PHE A 88 21.35 -16.67 15.05
N ASN A 89 21.05 -17.49 16.05
CA ASN A 89 21.04 -17.10 17.46
C ASN A 89 20.16 -15.86 17.75
N ARG A 90 20.78 -14.69 17.95
CA ARG A 90 20.11 -13.40 18.24
C ARG A 90 19.98 -12.50 17.01
N PHE A 91 20.47 -12.93 15.86
CA PHE A 91 20.54 -12.14 14.64
C PHE A 91 19.62 -12.74 13.58
N VAL A 92 18.77 -11.90 13.01
CA VAL A 92 17.98 -12.25 11.82
C VAL A 92 18.30 -11.22 10.74
N PHE A 93 18.70 -11.69 9.57
CA PHE A 93 18.81 -10.89 8.36
C PHE A 93 17.85 -11.40 7.33
N ASP A 94 17.06 -10.52 6.72
CA ASP A 94 16.13 -10.87 5.65
C ASP A 94 16.36 -9.95 4.46
N ILE A 95 16.30 -10.53 3.26
CA ILE A 95 16.29 -9.81 1.99
C ILE A 95 15.09 -10.29 1.16
N ALA A 96 14.37 -9.35 0.56
CA ALA A 96 13.21 -9.61 -0.28
C ALA A 96 13.28 -8.78 -1.56
N PHE A 97 12.79 -9.38 -2.63
CA PHE A 97 12.58 -8.79 -3.93
C PHE A 97 11.09 -8.83 -4.26
N GLU A 98 10.58 -7.73 -4.80
CA GLU A 98 9.23 -7.61 -5.34
C GLU A 98 9.32 -7.05 -6.76
N ARG A 99 8.65 -7.71 -7.70
CA ARG A 99 8.37 -7.15 -9.02
C ARG A 99 6.88 -6.93 -9.16
N ARG A 100 6.52 -5.73 -9.60
CA ARG A 100 5.15 -5.28 -9.77
C ARG A 100 4.93 -4.77 -11.18
N GLU A 101 3.83 -5.18 -11.78
CA GLU A 101 3.33 -4.68 -13.06
C GLU A 101 1.98 -4.00 -12.82
N SER A 102 1.80 -2.84 -13.44
CA SER A 102 0.54 -2.12 -13.45
C SER A 102 0.26 -1.63 -14.86
N ASP A 103 -0.95 -1.91 -15.34
CA ASP A 103 -1.44 -1.27 -16.56
C ASP A 103 -2.03 0.09 -16.16
N VAL A 104 -1.45 1.17 -16.69
CA VAL A 104 -1.91 2.53 -16.42
C VAL A 104 -2.39 3.13 -17.74
N ALA A 105 -3.67 3.48 -17.80
CA ALA A 105 -4.18 4.33 -18.88
C ALA A 105 -3.71 5.77 -18.61
N LEU A 106 -2.84 6.30 -19.49
CA LEU A 106 -2.34 7.67 -19.40
C LEU A 106 -3.40 8.67 -19.87
N GLY A 107 -4.45 8.88 -19.06
CA GLY A 107 -5.54 9.82 -19.39
C GLY A 107 -5.21 11.31 -19.21
N LEU A 108 -4.04 11.69 -18.68
CA LEU A 108 -3.77 13.07 -18.28
C LEU A 108 -2.41 13.57 -18.77
N GLN A 109 -2.24 13.72 -20.08
CA GLN A 109 -1.12 14.52 -20.59
C GLN A 109 -1.35 15.30 -21.89
N ARG A 110 -2.56 15.36 -22.46
CA ARG A 110 -2.78 16.11 -23.72
C ARG A 110 -4.10 16.87 -23.77
N LEU A 111 -4.27 17.85 -22.88
CA LEU A 111 -5.34 18.85 -22.98
C LEU A 111 -5.20 19.83 -24.19
N ASN A 112 -4.26 19.60 -25.13
CA ASN A 112 -3.93 20.56 -26.19
C ASN A 112 -3.79 19.99 -27.61
N ARG A 113 -4.30 18.78 -27.91
CA ARG A 113 -4.28 18.30 -29.31
C ARG A 113 -5.55 17.54 -29.65
N SER A 114 -6.42 18.20 -30.41
CA SER A 114 -7.61 17.66 -31.04
C SER A 114 -7.24 16.62 -32.10
N GLU A 115 -6.84 15.43 -31.67
CA GLU A 115 -6.80 14.25 -32.53
C GLU A 115 -7.31 13.06 -31.73
N ALA A 116 -8.16 12.24 -32.36
CA ALA A 116 -8.60 10.97 -31.82
C ALA A 116 -7.39 10.04 -31.73
N VAL A 117 -6.69 10.09 -30.60
CA VAL A 117 -5.56 9.21 -30.30
C VAL A 117 -6.10 8.05 -29.48
N GLU A 118 -6.04 6.87 -30.09
CA GLU A 118 -6.23 5.57 -29.44
C GLU A 118 -5.50 5.55 -28.09
N ASN A 119 -6.22 5.38 -26.97
CA ASN A 119 -5.67 5.48 -25.62
C ASN A 119 -4.53 4.46 -25.44
N PRO A 120 -3.24 4.87 -25.42
CA PRO A 120 -2.16 3.91 -25.26
C PRO A 120 -2.16 3.46 -23.80
N THR A 121 -2.36 2.16 -23.60
CA THR A 121 -2.14 1.52 -22.29
C THR A 121 -0.64 1.32 -22.13
N GLU A 122 -0.03 1.97 -21.15
CA GLU A 122 1.37 1.71 -20.80
C GLU A 122 1.44 0.76 -19.61
N THR A 123 2.23 -0.30 -19.74
CA THR A 123 2.54 -1.19 -18.63
C THR A 123 3.75 -0.63 -17.87
N LEU A 124 3.52 -0.20 -16.63
CA LEU A 124 4.57 0.24 -15.72
C LEU A 124 5.06 -0.97 -14.90
N SER A 125 6.36 -1.22 -14.93
CA SER A 125 7.02 -2.22 -14.09
C SER A 125 7.84 -1.52 -13.00
N VAL A 126 7.70 -1.98 -11.76
CA VAL A 126 8.45 -1.49 -10.60
C VAL A 126 9.13 -2.67 -9.90
N ASP A 127 10.44 -2.55 -9.73
CA ASP A 127 11.25 -3.48 -8.97
C ASP A 127 11.61 -2.87 -7.61
N ARG A 128 11.49 -3.68 -6.55
CA ARG A 128 11.81 -3.26 -5.19
C ARG A 128 12.66 -4.32 -4.50
N ILE A 129 13.74 -3.88 -3.89
CA ILE A 129 14.56 -4.70 -2.99
C ILE A 129 14.40 -4.13 -1.58
N VAL A 130 14.15 -5.01 -0.62
CA VAL A 130 14.02 -4.68 0.80
C VAL A 130 15.01 -5.55 1.57
N ALA A 131 15.78 -4.94 2.46
CA ALA A 131 16.65 -5.66 3.39
C ALA A 131 16.32 -5.22 4.82
N SER A 132 16.39 -6.15 5.77
CA SER A 132 16.13 -5.87 7.18
C SER A 132 17.07 -6.67 8.08
N VAL A 133 17.36 -6.09 9.25
CA VAL A 133 18.16 -6.70 10.31
C VAL A 133 17.35 -6.63 11.60
N ILE A 134 17.23 -7.75 12.29
CA ILE A 134 16.60 -7.85 13.60
C ILE A 134 17.63 -8.37 14.59
N LEU A 135 17.85 -7.60 15.65
CA LEU A 135 18.67 -7.99 16.80
C LEU A 135 17.74 -8.30 17.97
N ARG A 136 17.82 -9.52 18.48
CA ARG A 136 17.07 -9.98 19.65
C ARG A 136 17.95 -9.82 20.88
N PHE A 137 17.50 -9.02 21.85
CA PHE A 137 18.16 -8.86 23.13
C PHE A 137 17.49 -9.76 24.16
N ASP A 138 18.29 -10.42 24.99
CA ASP A 138 17.76 -11.14 26.14
C ASP A 138 17.24 -10.12 27.16
N ASN A 139 16.08 -10.40 27.76
CA ASN A 139 15.43 -9.50 28.74
C ASN A 139 16.31 -9.20 29.96
N ASP A 140 17.27 -10.07 30.27
CA ASP A 140 18.12 -9.94 31.45
C ASP A 140 19.42 -9.13 31.18
N GLY A 141 19.66 -8.74 29.92
CA GLY A 141 20.84 -8.00 29.52
C GLY A 141 20.77 -6.49 29.80
N GLY A 142 21.93 -5.87 30.09
CA GLY A 142 22.03 -4.42 30.33
C GLY A 142 21.52 -3.55 29.16
N LEU A 143 21.61 -4.05 27.92
CA LEU A 143 21.06 -3.38 26.73
C LEU A 143 19.53 -3.38 26.68
N ALA A 144 18.88 -4.46 27.12
CA ALA A 144 17.42 -4.51 27.19
C ALA A 144 16.90 -3.49 28.22
N LYS A 145 17.57 -3.39 29.38
CA LYS A 145 17.27 -2.37 30.40
C LYS A 145 17.52 -0.94 29.88
N PHE A 146 18.61 -0.72 29.15
CA PHE A 146 18.91 0.58 28.55
C PHE A 146 17.83 1.03 27.55
N PHE A 147 17.45 0.16 26.59
CA PHE A 147 16.43 0.50 25.61
C PHE A 147 15.03 0.61 26.23
N ARG A 148 14.72 -0.20 27.24
CA ARG A 148 13.47 -0.04 28.01
C ARG A 148 13.42 1.32 28.70
N GLY A 149 14.51 1.74 29.36
CA GLY A 149 14.58 3.08 29.96
C GLY A 149 14.45 4.22 28.95
N LEU A 150 14.98 4.05 27.73
CA LEU A 150 14.92 5.07 26.67
C LEU A 150 13.51 5.22 26.04
N PHE A 151 12.78 4.12 25.86
CA PHE A 151 11.52 4.10 25.09
C PHE A 151 10.26 3.87 25.90
N ALA A 152 10.34 3.15 27.01
CA ALA A 152 9.19 2.82 27.87
C ALA A 152 9.16 3.64 29.17
N GLY A 153 10.25 4.35 29.49
CA GLY A 153 10.43 4.99 30.79
C GLY A 153 10.87 4.00 31.86
N ASN A 154 11.55 4.50 32.89
CA ASN A 154 11.80 3.70 34.09
C ASN A 154 10.52 3.69 34.91
N ASP A 155 9.92 2.52 35.09
CA ASP A 155 8.90 2.29 36.12
C ASP A 155 9.58 2.37 37.49
N SER A 156 9.91 3.58 37.95
CA SER A 156 10.22 3.83 39.35
C SER A 156 8.90 3.99 40.11
N GLU A 157 8.16 2.90 40.26
CA GLU A 157 7.20 2.78 41.35
C GLU A 157 7.94 2.21 42.56
N ASP A 158 8.64 3.09 43.28
CA ASP A 158 8.82 2.96 44.72
C ASP A 158 8.07 4.13 45.35
N VAL A 159 6.74 3.99 45.43
CA VAL A 159 5.96 4.71 46.44
C VAL A 159 5.94 3.78 47.65
N SER A 160 7.01 3.89 48.45
CA SER A 160 7.02 3.39 49.82
C SER A 160 5.96 4.13 50.64
N GLU A 161 5.22 3.35 51.43
CA GLU A 161 4.23 3.73 52.45
C GLU A 161 4.59 4.94 53.31
#